data_AF-A0A4D6LN18-F1
#
_entry.id   AF-A0A4D6LN18-F1
#
_cell.length_a   1.000
_cell.length_b   1.000
_cell.length_c   1.000
_cell.angle_alpha   90.00
_cell.angle_beta   90.00
_cell.angle_gamma   90.00
#
_symmetry.space_group_name_H-M   'P 1'
#
loop_
_entity.id
_entity.type
_entity.pdbx_description
1 polymer ?
#
loop_
_entity_poly.entity_id
_entity_poly.type
_entity_poly.pdbx_seq_one_letter_code
_entity_poly.pdbx_strand_id
1 'polypeptide(L)'
;MFLLLMLLFLLLEYVCCNVEAKCLKGYNVALASYYVSTGLSLDDITHLMKSSDVSNSDDIISYNKDKIFNNNVFYFDKINVPFPCDCISDEFLGHVFVYSAAEGDTYDLIAKVEYVDLTTVELLRRFNSYGQNGIPKNAKVNVTVNCSCGNSQVSQDYGFFITYPLRPSNNLHDIASEDHLDA
;
A
#
# COMPACT_ATOMS: atom_id res chain seq x y z
N MET A 1 49.09 1.25 -25.99
CA MET A 1 47.90 0.54 -26.52
C MET A 1 47.13 -0.17 -25.40
N PHE A 2 47.77 -1.04 -24.61
CA PHE A 2 47.13 -1.76 -23.48
C PHE A 2 46.52 -0.84 -22.40
N LEU A 3 47.25 0.21 -21.99
CA LEU A 3 46.79 1.15 -20.96
C LEU A 3 45.56 1.97 -21.41
N LEU A 4 45.47 2.29 -22.71
CA LEU A 4 44.35 3.01 -23.29
C LEU A 4 43.09 2.12 -23.34
N LEU A 5 43.26 0.83 -23.60
CA LEU A 5 42.19 -0.16 -23.60
C LEU A 5 41.61 -0.36 -22.19
N MET A 6 42.48 -0.46 -21.18
CA MET A 6 42.09 -0.58 -19.76
C MET A 6 41.33 0.65 -19.26
N LEU A 7 41.77 1.86 -19.64
CA LEU A 7 41.04 3.09 -19.31
C LEU A 7 39.66 3.15 -19.98
N LEU A 8 39.54 2.64 -21.22
CA LEU A 8 38.27 2.59 -21.95
C LEU A 8 37.27 1.62 -21.27
N PHE A 9 37.75 0.49 -20.76
CA PHE A 9 36.92 -0.47 -20.00
C PHE A 9 36.46 0.09 -18.65
N LEU A 10 37.33 0.79 -17.91
CA LEU A 10 36.97 1.47 -16.66
C LEU A 10 35.96 2.61 -16.87
N LEU A 11 36.06 3.33 -17.99
CA LEU A 11 35.08 4.35 -18.38
C LEU A 11 33.74 3.73 -18.81
N LEU A 12 33.75 2.53 -19.40
CA LEU A 12 32.53 1.79 -19.75
C LEU A 12 31.76 1.32 -18.51
N GLU A 13 32.46 0.88 -17.46
CA GLU A 13 31.84 0.50 -16.17
C GLU A 13 31.20 1.70 -15.46
N TYR A 14 31.75 2.91 -15.62
CA TYR A 14 31.19 4.12 -15.03
C TYR A 14 29.97 4.68 -15.79
N VAL A 15 29.76 4.25 -17.04
CA VAL A 15 28.64 4.65 -17.90
C VAL A 15 27.49 3.64 -17.84
N CYS A 16 27.64 2.53 -17.11
CA CYS A 16 26.56 1.57 -16.90
C CYS A 16 25.46 2.20 -16.03
N CYS A 17 24.42 2.64 -16.73
CA CYS A 17 23.05 2.95 -16.31
C CYS A 17 22.84 2.94 -14.79
N ASN A 18 22.75 4.12 -14.19
CA ASN A 18 21.90 4.29 -13.01
C ASN A 18 20.46 3.97 -13.47
N VAL A 19 20.09 2.69 -13.48
CA VAL A 19 18.71 2.28 -13.67
C VAL A 19 18.03 2.59 -12.35
N GLU A 20 17.59 3.83 -12.18
CA GLU A 20 16.52 4.10 -11.23
C GLU A 20 15.34 3.23 -11.67
N ALA A 21 14.85 2.38 -10.77
CA ALA A 21 13.64 1.61 -10.99
C ALA A 21 12.45 2.59 -11.06
N LYS A 22 12.25 3.22 -12.22
CA LYS A 22 11.09 4.04 -12.50
C LYS A 22 9.92 3.10 -12.77
N CYS A 23 8.86 3.21 -11.97
CA CYS A 23 7.65 2.43 -12.21
C CYS A 23 7.07 2.77 -13.59
N LEU A 24 6.48 1.77 -14.25
CA LEU A 24 5.76 1.99 -15.51
C LEU A 24 4.31 2.34 -15.20
N LYS A 25 3.79 3.36 -15.87
CA LYS A 25 2.37 3.74 -15.77
C LYS A 25 1.51 2.65 -16.41
N GLY A 26 0.63 2.04 -15.61
CA GLY A 26 -0.37 1.08 -16.03
C GLY A 26 -1.56 1.11 -15.08
N TYR A 27 -2.74 0.70 -15.54
CA TYR A 27 -3.90 0.52 -14.66
C TYR A 27 -3.79 -0.87 -14.03
N ASN A 28 -3.34 -0.91 -12.78
CA ASN A 28 -3.23 -2.14 -12.01
C ASN A 28 -4.06 -1.99 -10.74
N VAL A 29 -4.71 -3.06 -10.32
CA VAL A 29 -5.40 -3.12 -9.03
C VAL A 29 -4.46 -3.82 -8.05
N ALA A 30 -4.38 -3.33 -6.83
CA ALA A 30 -3.72 -3.99 -5.70
C ALA A 30 -4.73 -4.24 -4.58
N LEU A 31 -4.36 -5.09 -3.62
CA LEU A 31 -5.15 -5.31 -2.41
C LEU A 31 -4.43 -4.72 -1.20
N ALA A 32 -5.18 -4.12 -0.28
CA ALA A 32 -4.71 -3.78 1.05
C ALA A 32 -5.25 -4.81 2.04
N SER A 33 -4.38 -5.43 2.82
CA SER A 33 -4.78 -6.31 3.93
C SER A 33 -5.17 -5.45 5.13
N TYR A 34 -6.45 -5.08 5.21
CA TYR A 34 -6.99 -4.20 6.24
C TYR A 34 -7.40 -5.01 7.47
N TYR A 35 -6.74 -4.76 8.61
CA TYR A 35 -7.08 -5.38 9.88
C TYR A 35 -8.29 -4.69 10.54
N VAL A 36 -9.35 -5.44 10.81
CA VAL A 36 -10.61 -4.89 11.31
C VAL A 36 -10.56 -4.72 12.83
N SER A 37 -10.36 -3.50 13.30
CA SER A 37 -10.43 -3.15 14.72
C SER A 37 -11.87 -3.14 15.24
N THR A 38 -12.05 -3.28 16.56
CA THR A 38 -13.37 -3.23 17.20
C THR A 38 -14.08 -1.92 16.92
N GLY A 39 -15.38 -2.01 16.60
CA GLY A 39 -16.24 -0.84 16.40
C GLY A 39 -16.19 -0.23 15.00
N LEU A 40 -15.35 -0.75 14.09
CA LEU A 40 -15.40 -0.40 12.68
C LEU A 40 -16.43 -1.27 11.94
N SER A 41 -17.29 -0.63 11.16
CA SER A 41 -18.19 -1.30 10.23
C SER A 41 -17.57 -1.40 8.82
N LEU A 42 -18.16 -2.24 7.96
CA LEU A 42 -17.74 -2.32 6.56
C LEU A 42 -17.94 -0.97 5.82
N ASP A 43 -18.98 -0.21 6.18
CA ASP A 43 -19.24 1.11 5.60
C ASP A 43 -18.18 2.13 6.00
N ASP A 44 -17.67 2.06 7.24
CA ASP A 44 -16.57 2.92 7.70
C ASP A 44 -15.30 2.66 6.87
N ILE A 45 -14.96 1.37 6.68
CA ILE A 45 -13.79 0.96 5.87
C ILE A 45 -14.00 1.38 4.40
N THR A 46 -15.20 1.21 3.87
CA THR A 46 -15.56 1.62 2.50
C THR A 46 -15.38 3.13 2.31
N HIS A 47 -15.82 3.94 3.28
CA HIS A 47 -15.65 5.38 3.24
C HIS A 47 -14.16 5.79 3.34
N LEU A 48 -13.42 5.14 4.25
CA LEU A 48 -12.01 5.40 4.48
C LEU A 48 -11.13 5.08 3.26
N MET A 49 -11.43 3.95 2.61
CA MET A 49 -10.66 3.39 1.49
C MET A 49 -11.28 3.69 0.12
N LYS A 50 -12.14 4.72 0.06
CA LYS A 50 -12.82 5.11 -1.17
C LYS A 50 -11.82 5.44 -2.28
N SER A 51 -11.99 4.82 -3.44
CA SER A 51 -11.13 4.98 -4.61
C SER A 51 -11.92 4.72 -5.90
N SER A 52 -11.27 4.63 -7.07
CA SER A 52 -11.95 4.18 -8.29
C SER A 52 -12.32 2.70 -8.26
N ASP A 53 -11.64 1.90 -7.43
CA ASP A 53 -11.88 0.46 -7.31
C ASP A 53 -12.77 0.12 -6.10
N VAL A 54 -13.07 1.10 -5.24
CA VAL A 54 -14.01 1.00 -4.11
C VAL A 54 -14.95 2.19 -4.12
N SER A 55 -16.11 1.97 -4.72
CA SER A 55 -17.22 2.92 -4.79
C SER A 55 -18.28 2.66 -3.71
N ASN A 56 -18.45 1.39 -3.33
CA ASN A 56 -19.40 0.91 -2.34
C ASN A 56 -18.88 -0.40 -1.70
N SER A 57 -19.59 -0.92 -0.70
CA SER A 57 -19.13 -2.09 0.07
C SER A 57 -19.12 -3.40 -0.72
N ASP A 58 -19.92 -3.53 -1.79
CA ASP A 58 -19.92 -4.74 -2.63
C ASP A 58 -18.56 -4.94 -3.33
N ASP A 59 -17.86 -3.84 -3.65
CA ASP A 59 -16.53 -3.89 -4.24
C ASP A 59 -15.56 -4.60 -3.29
N ILE A 60 -15.62 -4.32 -1.98
CA ILE A 60 -14.83 -5.02 -0.95
C ILE A 60 -15.32 -6.45 -0.74
N ILE A 61 -16.64 -6.68 -0.67
CA ILE A 61 -17.22 -8.02 -0.47
C ILE A 61 -16.77 -8.99 -1.57
N SER A 62 -16.63 -8.51 -2.80
CA SER A 62 -16.23 -9.34 -3.94
C SER A 62 -14.88 -10.05 -3.76
N TYR A 63 -13.96 -9.47 -2.96
CA TYR A 63 -12.63 -10.01 -2.62
C TYR A 63 -12.57 -10.76 -1.28
N ASN A 64 -13.70 -10.86 -0.55
CA ASN A 64 -13.75 -11.38 0.83
C ASN A 64 -14.95 -12.31 1.05
N LYS A 65 -15.35 -13.09 0.03
CA LYS A 65 -16.58 -13.89 0.05
C LYS A 65 -16.61 -14.95 1.16
N ASP A 66 -15.44 -15.35 1.64
CA ASP A 66 -15.22 -16.30 2.73
C ASP A 66 -15.15 -15.63 4.12
N LYS A 67 -14.93 -14.31 4.18
CA LYS A 67 -14.73 -13.55 5.43
C LYS A 67 -15.90 -12.63 5.79
N ILE A 68 -16.69 -12.17 4.81
CA ILE A 68 -17.81 -11.24 5.02
C ILE A 68 -19.15 -11.94 4.80
N PHE A 69 -20.02 -11.92 5.82
CA PHE A 69 -21.36 -12.51 5.77
C PHE A 69 -22.42 -11.47 6.14
N ASN A 70 -23.45 -11.33 5.29
CA ASN A 70 -24.54 -10.35 5.48
C ASN A 70 -24.01 -8.93 5.74
N ASN A 71 -22.98 -8.51 5.00
CA ASN A 71 -22.31 -7.21 5.10
C ASN A 71 -21.64 -6.94 6.46
N ASN A 72 -21.41 -7.98 7.27
CA ASN A 72 -20.70 -7.86 8.53
C ASN A 72 -19.24 -8.32 8.39
N VAL A 73 -18.34 -7.50 8.92
CA VAL A 73 -16.93 -7.83 9.09
C VAL A 73 -16.72 -8.36 10.51
N PHE A 74 -15.87 -9.38 10.66
CA PHE A 74 -15.48 -9.87 11.97
C PHE A 74 -14.32 -9.05 12.51
N TYR A 75 -14.41 -8.66 13.78
CA TYR A 75 -13.30 -7.98 14.46
C TYR A 75 -12.11 -8.91 14.58
N PHE A 76 -10.92 -8.30 14.56
CA PHE A 76 -9.63 -8.96 14.65
C PHE A 76 -9.28 -9.88 13.47
N ASP A 77 -10.06 -9.80 12.40
CA ASP A 77 -9.78 -10.45 11.12
C ASP A 77 -9.17 -9.46 10.11
N LYS A 78 -8.64 -9.97 9.00
CA LYS A 78 -8.09 -9.18 7.89
C LYS A 78 -8.97 -9.34 6.65
N ILE A 79 -9.36 -8.22 6.06
CA ILE A 79 -10.07 -8.19 4.77
C ILE A 79 -9.20 -7.57 3.69
N ASN A 80 -9.38 -8.03 2.46
CA ASN A 80 -8.72 -7.52 1.27
C ASN A 80 -9.52 -6.36 0.67
N VAL A 81 -8.98 -5.15 0.71
CA VAL A 81 -9.61 -3.96 0.13
C VAL A 81 -8.93 -3.64 -1.20
N PRO A 82 -9.63 -3.67 -2.36
CA PRO A 82 -9.03 -3.32 -3.64
C PRO A 82 -8.74 -1.83 -3.73
N PHE A 83 -7.67 -1.46 -4.41
CA PHE A 83 -7.36 -0.06 -4.70
C PHE A 83 -6.44 0.08 -5.93
N PRO A 84 -6.44 1.26 -6.59
CA PRO A 84 -5.59 1.49 -7.76
C PRO A 84 -4.13 1.46 -7.38
N CYS A 85 -3.27 0.88 -8.19
CA CYS A 85 -1.83 0.88 -7.99
C CYS A 85 -1.16 1.78 -9.03
N ASP A 86 -0.91 3.03 -8.65
CA ASP A 86 -0.40 4.08 -9.52
C ASP A 86 1.12 4.22 -9.41
N CYS A 87 1.74 4.79 -10.44
CA CYS A 87 3.15 5.21 -10.39
C CYS A 87 3.23 6.67 -9.91
N ILE A 88 3.59 6.87 -8.64
CA ILE A 88 3.62 8.17 -7.97
C ILE A 88 4.96 8.86 -8.26
N SER A 89 4.88 10.07 -8.84
CA SER A 89 6.04 10.91 -9.19
C SER A 89 7.11 10.22 -10.05
N ASP A 90 6.73 9.18 -10.80
CA ASP A 90 7.64 8.32 -11.55
C ASP A 90 8.74 7.64 -10.67
N GLU A 91 8.51 7.55 -9.35
CA GLU A 91 9.46 7.04 -8.35
C GLU A 91 9.05 5.68 -7.76
N PHE A 92 7.80 5.52 -7.33
CA PHE A 92 7.34 4.31 -6.64
C PHE A 92 5.87 4.00 -6.90
N LEU A 93 5.50 2.74 -6.67
CA LEU A 93 4.12 2.26 -6.82
C LEU A 93 3.32 2.49 -5.54
N GLY A 94 2.15 3.12 -5.66
CA GLY A 94 1.24 3.34 -4.55
C GLY A 94 -0.04 4.04 -4.98
N HIS A 95 -0.88 4.36 -4.01
CA HIS A 95 -2.08 5.16 -4.18
C HIS A 95 -2.16 6.24 -3.11
N VAL A 96 -2.76 7.37 -3.44
CA VAL A 96 -2.99 8.47 -2.50
C VAL A 96 -4.48 8.57 -2.21
N PHE A 97 -4.89 8.01 -1.07
CA PHE A 97 -6.23 8.21 -0.52
C PHE A 97 -6.37 9.62 0.08
N VAL A 98 -7.61 10.06 0.25
CA VAL A 98 -7.91 11.36 0.88
C VAL A 98 -8.70 11.13 2.17
N TYR A 99 -8.04 11.35 3.30
CA TYR A 99 -8.63 11.26 4.62
C TYR A 99 -9.12 12.63 5.11
N SER A 100 -10.24 12.68 5.82
CA SER A 100 -10.80 13.91 6.38
C SER A 100 -10.56 13.93 7.88
N ALA A 101 -9.60 14.74 8.34
CA ALA A 101 -9.15 14.71 9.72
C ALA A 101 -10.26 15.05 10.73
N ALA A 102 -10.37 14.25 11.78
CA ALA A 102 -11.12 14.55 12.98
C ALA A 102 -10.34 15.50 13.89
N GLU A 103 -11.02 15.96 14.94
CA GLU A 103 -10.41 16.83 15.94
C GLU A 103 -9.47 16.02 16.85
N GLY A 104 -8.21 16.45 16.95
CA GLY A 104 -7.20 15.76 17.75
C GLY A 104 -6.36 14.73 16.98
N ASP A 105 -6.64 14.54 15.68
CA ASP A 105 -5.87 13.61 14.86
C ASP A 105 -4.40 13.99 14.77
N THR A 106 -3.57 12.95 14.75
CA THR A 106 -2.14 13.03 14.51
C THR A 106 -1.77 12.08 13.39
N TYR A 107 -0.61 12.28 12.76
CA TYR A 107 -0.12 11.33 11.76
C TYR A 107 0.09 9.92 12.33
N ASP A 108 0.42 9.79 13.62
CA ASP A 108 0.58 8.48 14.26
C ASP A 108 -0.76 7.75 14.36
N LEU A 109 -1.80 8.46 14.81
CA LEU A 109 -3.16 7.94 14.88
C LEU A 109 -3.67 7.56 13.48
N ILE A 110 -3.51 8.45 12.50
CA ILE A 110 -3.95 8.17 11.12
C ILE A 110 -3.22 6.94 10.56
N ALA A 111 -1.91 6.83 10.75
CA ALA A 111 -1.14 5.71 10.20
C ALA A 111 -1.48 4.38 10.88
N LYS A 112 -1.45 4.34 12.22
CA LYS A 112 -1.49 3.09 13.00
C LYS A 112 -2.89 2.64 13.36
N VAL A 113 -3.83 3.58 13.49
CA VAL A 113 -5.19 3.30 13.96
C VAL A 113 -6.15 3.34 12.78
N GLU A 114 -6.21 4.46 12.06
CA GLU A 114 -7.15 4.60 10.95
C GLU A 114 -6.75 3.71 9.77
N TYR A 115 -5.50 3.81 9.31
CA TYR A 115 -5.00 3.01 8.18
C TYR A 115 -4.27 1.73 8.60
N VAL A 116 -4.32 1.36 9.88
CA VAL A 116 -3.84 0.06 10.40
C VAL A 116 -2.47 -0.38 9.86
N ASP A 117 -1.51 0.55 9.86
CA ASP A 117 -0.13 0.37 9.38
C ASP A 117 0.02 0.12 7.86
N LEU A 118 -1.02 0.38 7.05
CA LEU A 118 -0.92 0.39 5.57
C LEU A 118 -0.12 1.60 5.04
N THR A 119 0.03 2.64 5.87
CA THR A 119 0.86 3.82 5.61
C THR A 119 1.81 4.06 6.77
N THR A 120 2.73 5.00 6.63
CA THR A 120 3.66 5.39 7.70
C THR A 120 3.61 6.89 7.97
N VAL A 121 4.06 7.30 9.15
CA VAL A 121 4.17 8.72 9.52
C VAL A 121 5.10 9.47 8.58
N GLU A 122 6.15 8.82 8.07
CA GLU A 122 7.07 9.39 7.09
C GLU A 122 6.37 9.70 5.76
N LEU A 123 5.55 8.77 5.25
CA LEU A 123 4.76 8.99 4.04
C LEU A 123 3.74 10.12 4.26
N LEU A 124 3.03 10.10 5.39
CA LEU A 124 2.09 11.17 5.73
C LEU A 124 2.77 12.54 5.81
N ARG A 125 3.94 12.65 6.43
CA ARG A 125 4.70 13.90 6.48
C ARG A 125 5.27 14.31 5.13
N ARG A 126 5.65 13.36 4.28
CA ARG A 126 6.18 13.63 2.94
C ARG A 126 5.13 14.27 2.02
N PHE A 127 3.87 13.82 2.12
CA PHE A 127 2.80 14.21 1.20
C PHE A 127 1.80 15.22 1.77
N ASN A 128 2.06 15.77 2.96
CA ASN A 128 1.21 16.76 3.60
C ASN A 128 2.05 17.87 4.25
N SER A 129 1.47 19.07 4.37
CA SER A 129 2.16 20.25 4.90
C SER A 129 1.76 20.61 6.34
N TYR A 130 1.09 19.72 7.08
CA TYR A 130 0.65 20.01 8.45
C TYR A 130 1.82 19.87 9.42
N GLY A 131 2.19 20.99 10.04
CA GLY A 131 3.38 21.11 10.90
C GLY A 131 3.08 21.02 12.39
N GLN A 132 3.82 21.80 13.18
CA GLN A 132 3.79 21.76 14.66
C GLN A 132 2.42 22.09 15.28
N ASN A 133 1.59 22.87 14.58
CA ASN A 133 0.25 23.23 15.06
C ASN A 133 -0.77 22.08 14.94
N GLY A 134 -0.32 20.91 14.48
CA GLY A 134 -1.16 19.73 14.28
C GLY A 134 -1.97 19.77 12.98
N ILE A 135 -2.82 18.76 12.81
CA ILE A 135 -3.72 18.63 11.67
C ILE A 135 -5.05 19.29 12.05
N PRO A 136 -5.49 20.35 11.33
CA PRO A 136 -6.78 20.97 11.63
C PRO A 136 -7.94 20.01 11.39
N LYS A 137 -9.03 20.16 12.16
CA LYS A 137 -10.28 19.46 11.92
C LYS A 137 -10.78 19.71 10.49
N ASN A 138 -11.29 18.66 9.84
CA ASN A 138 -11.74 18.60 8.46
C ASN A 138 -10.65 18.85 7.40
N ALA A 139 -9.38 18.94 7.79
CA ALA A 139 -8.28 19.02 6.85
C ALA A 139 -8.22 17.74 5.99
N LYS A 140 -7.85 17.90 4.71
CA LYS A 140 -7.69 16.77 3.80
C LYS A 140 -6.26 16.27 3.86
N VAL A 141 -6.09 15.09 4.44
CA VAL A 141 -4.80 14.43 4.57
C VAL A 141 -4.63 13.45 3.41
N ASN A 142 -3.56 13.64 2.62
CA ASN A 142 -3.13 12.69 1.62
C ASN A 142 -2.52 11.47 2.32
N VAL A 143 -3.13 10.31 2.15
CA VAL A 143 -2.67 9.06 2.77
C VAL A 143 -2.13 8.14 1.70
N THR A 144 -0.80 8.00 1.66
CA THR A 144 -0.13 7.18 0.65
C THR A 144 0.02 5.74 1.13
N VAL A 145 -0.52 4.80 0.38
CA VAL A 145 -0.37 3.35 0.60
C VAL A 145 0.42 2.78 -0.57
N ASN A 146 1.54 2.11 -0.28
CA ASN A 146 2.35 1.50 -1.33
C ASN A 146 1.66 0.25 -1.90
N CYS A 147 2.05 -0.16 -3.10
CA CYS A 147 1.58 -1.39 -3.73
C CYS A 147 2.69 -2.01 -4.58
N SER A 148 2.42 -3.20 -5.14
CA SER A 148 3.32 -3.89 -6.06
C SER A 148 2.54 -4.39 -7.27
N CYS A 149 3.18 -4.36 -8.44
CA CYS A 149 2.69 -4.99 -9.67
C CYS A 149 3.49 -6.25 -10.03
N GLY A 150 4.30 -6.75 -9.10
CA GLY A 150 5.13 -7.94 -9.26
C GLY A 150 6.51 -7.68 -9.85
N ASN A 151 7.25 -8.79 -9.97
CA ASN A 151 8.61 -8.80 -10.52
C ASN A 151 8.82 -10.09 -11.32
N SER A 152 8.92 -9.97 -12.64
CA SER A 152 9.07 -11.11 -13.56
C SER A 152 10.38 -11.88 -13.40
N GLN A 153 11.37 -11.31 -12.68
CA GLN A 153 12.59 -12.01 -12.30
C GLN A 153 12.37 -12.96 -11.11
N VAL A 154 11.32 -12.74 -10.32
CA VAL A 154 10.91 -13.63 -9.22
C VAL A 154 9.98 -14.72 -9.74
N SER A 155 8.90 -14.32 -10.41
CA SER A 155 7.98 -15.22 -11.10
C SER A 155 7.12 -14.45 -12.09
N GLN A 156 6.71 -15.11 -13.17
CA GLN A 156 5.78 -14.56 -14.16
C GLN A 156 4.33 -14.93 -13.87
N ASP A 157 4.08 -15.77 -12.86
CA ASP A 157 2.75 -16.32 -12.58
C ASP A 157 1.88 -15.38 -11.73
N TYR A 158 2.48 -14.37 -11.10
CA TYR A 158 1.80 -13.45 -10.17
C TYR A 158 1.78 -12.02 -10.71
N GLY A 159 0.57 -11.48 -10.91
CA GLY A 159 0.33 -10.10 -11.36
C GLY A 159 -0.58 -9.29 -10.45
N PHE A 160 -0.94 -9.82 -9.28
CA PHE A 160 -1.87 -9.22 -8.33
C PHE A 160 -1.34 -9.41 -6.91
N PHE A 161 -1.17 -8.32 -6.16
CA PHE A 161 -0.42 -8.33 -4.91
C PHE A 161 -1.17 -7.67 -3.76
N ILE A 162 -0.96 -8.22 -2.56
CA ILE A 162 -1.50 -7.71 -1.31
C ILE A 162 -0.42 -6.90 -0.59
N THR A 163 -0.76 -5.67 -0.21
CA THR A 163 0.00 -4.86 0.74
C THR A 163 -0.35 -5.33 2.14
N TYR A 164 0.60 -5.96 2.81
CA TYR A 164 0.37 -6.72 4.04
C TYR A 164 1.20 -6.17 5.21
N PRO A 165 0.63 -5.28 6.06
CA PRO A 165 1.29 -4.86 7.29
C PRO A 165 1.49 -6.04 8.23
N LEU A 166 2.74 -6.30 8.60
CA LEU A 166 3.08 -7.37 9.53
C LEU A 166 2.64 -7.00 10.96
N ARG A 167 2.05 -7.96 11.66
CA ARG A 167 1.71 -7.86 13.08
C ARG A 167 2.62 -8.78 13.91
N PRO A 168 2.79 -8.55 15.22
CA PRO A 168 3.67 -9.36 16.06
C PRO A 168 3.39 -10.87 16.05
N SER A 169 2.15 -11.28 15.76
CA SER A 169 1.75 -12.69 15.65
C SER A 169 2.05 -13.33 14.29
N ASN A 170 2.46 -12.54 13.28
CA ASN A 170 2.70 -13.05 11.95
C ASN A 170 4.07 -13.74 11.85
N ASN A 171 4.12 -14.85 11.12
CA ASN A 171 5.34 -15.50 10.68
C ASN A 171 5.17 -15.96 9.22
N LEU A 172 6.30 -16.28 8.57
CA LEU A 172 6.32 -16.62 7.15
C LEU A 172 5.46 -17.86 6.82
N HIS A 173 5.52 -18.89 7.66
CA HIS A 173 4.82 -20.15 7.42
C HIS A 173 3.30 -19.96 7.43
N ASP A 174 2.78 -19.24 8.43
CA ASP A 174 1.34 -19.00 8.55
C ASP A 174 0.83 -18.11 7.40
N ILE A 175 1.58 -17.08 7.00
CA ILE A 175 1.23 -16.22 5.86
C ILE A 175 1.21 -17.03 4.56
N ALA A 176 2.28 -17.78 4.28
CA ALA A 176 2.36 -18.61 3.08
C ALA A 176 1.23 -19.65 3.04
N SER A 177 0.89 -20.25 4.19
CA SER A 177 -0.23 -21.20 4.26
C SER A 177 -1.60 -20.54 4.06
N GLU A 178 -1.82 -19.32 4.55
CA GLU A 178 -3.06 -18.55 4.34
C GLU A 178 -3.27 -18.26 2.84
N ASP A 179 -2.18 -17.90 2.14
CA ASP A 179 -2.21 -17.54 0.72
C ASP A 179 -1.97 -18.72 -0.23
N HIS A 180 -1.83 -19.94 0.29
CA HIS A 180 -1.54 -21.16 -0.47
C HIS A 180 -0.26 -21.08 -1.32
N LEU A 181 0.77 -20.43 -0.76
CA LEU A 181 2.09 -20.27 -1.35
C LEU A 181 3.13 -21.11 -0.62
N ASP A 182 4.28 -21.32 -1.27
CA ASP A 182 5.44 -21.97 -0.66
C ASP A 182 6.12 -21.04 0.37
N ALA A 183 6.57 -21.62 1.50
CA ALA A 183 7.24 -20.93 2.61
C ALA A 183 8.78 -21.08 2.58
#